data_AF-A0A9P6RIY9-F1
#
_entry.id   AF-A0A9P6RIY9-F1
#
_cell.length_a   1.000
_cell.length_b   1.000
_cell.length_c   1.000
_cell.angle_alpha   90.00
_cell.angle_beta   90.00
_cell.angle_gamma   90.00
#
_symmetry.space_group_name_H-M   'P 1'
#
loop_
_entity.id
_entity.type
_entity.pdbx_description
1 polymer ?
#
loop_
_entity_poly.entity_id
_entity_poly.type
_entity_poly.pdbx_seq_one_letter_code
_entity_poly.pdbx_strand_id
1 'polypeptide(L)'
;MATAGAKTPHPYYPQDLILDHYVANTNTVFHTLVYVSIGFFAVLALACLLGYPRRHSTLGPLGEKVTFFWFILCASLHLGFEGYYDIYHVTLAGDNSPVAQVWKEYALSDSRYLTSDSFVRVVEAITTLAWGPLSVYCAWSLYHNLPSRHIAQLMLSLAHIYGCTLYYATSIFEGSPHGDPHPYYYYLYFWFFNSFWLLIPAYLLQDSIRVLVQAVGVAERVSATEKYKDKKLQ
;
A
#
# COMPACT_ATOMS: atom_id res chain seq x y z
N MET A 1 12.47 -28.12 -36.44
CA MET A 1 11.82 -26.81 -36.58
C MET A 1 10.65 -26.79 -35.62
N ALA A 2 10.80 -26.17 -34.45
CA ALA A 2 9.70 -26.02 -33.51
C ALA A 2 8.70 -25.03 -34.13
N THR A 3 7.45 -25.45 -34.27
CA THR A 3 6.33 -24.57 -34.61
C THR A 3 6.30 -23.45 -33.58
N ALA A 4 6.59 -22.21 -34.00
CA ALA A 4 6.31 -21.04 -33.17
C ALA A 4 4.82 -21.08 -32.83
N GLY A 5 4.49 -21.41 -31.57
CA GLY A 5 3.12 -21.44 -31.10
C GLY A 5 2.48 -20.07 -31.34
N ALA A 6 1.22 -20.05 -31.77
CA ALA A 6 0.48 -18.80 -31.91
C ALA A 6 0.44 -18.10 -30.54
N LYS A 7 1.04 -16.89 -30.45
CA LYS A 7 0.99 -16.07 -29.23
C LYS A 7 -0.46 -15.67 -28.97
N THR A 8 -0.93 -15.81 -27.74
CA THR A 8 -2.25 -15.31 -27.31
C THR A 8 -2.25 -13.78 -27.35
N PRO A 9 -3.11 -13.13 -28.17
CA PRO A 9 -3.13 -11.67 -28.28
C PRO A 9 -3.55 -11.01 -26.96
N HIS A 10 -2.85 -9.95 -26.55
CA HIS A 10 -3.15 -9.19 -25.34
C HIS A 10 -2.87 -7.69 -25.54
N PRO A 11 -3.45 -6.79 -24.71
CA PRO A 11 -3.25 -5.35 -24.84
C PRO A 11 -1.96 -4.83 -24.19
N TYR A 12 -1.32 -5.62 -23.32
CA TYR A 12 -0.20 -5.18 -22.49
C TYR A 12 1.09 -4.92 -23.26
N TYR A 13 1.90 -4.01 -22.71
CA TYR A 13 3.21 -3.68 -23.24
C TYR A 13 4.33 -4.29 -22.39
N PRO A 14 5.45 -4.74 -23.00
CA PRO A 14 5.67 -4.77 -24.44
C PRO A 14 4.79 -5.82 -25.15
N GLN A 15 4.48 -5.58 -26.43
CA GLN A 15 3.50 -6.40 -27.18
C GLN A 15 3.99 -7.81 -27.51
N ASP A 16 5.26 -8.11 -27.25
CA ASP A 16 5.88 -9.41 -27.47
C ASP A 16 5.91 -10.30 -26.22
N LEU A 17 5.33 -9.84 -25.10
CA LEU A 17 5.13 -10.64 -23.89
C LEU A 17 4.47 -11.99 -24.18
N ILE A 18 4.79 -12.97 -23.34
CA ILE A 18 4.25 -14.33 -23.44
C ILE A 18 3.24 -14.51 -22.31
N LEU A 19 1.96 -14.31 -22.64
CA LEU A 19 0.82 -14.51 -21.74
C LEU A 19 -0.08 -15.62 -22.32
N ASP A 20 0.44 -16.85 -22.38
CA ASP A 20 -0.19 -17.97 -23.10
C ASP A 20 -1.64 -18.25 -22.66
N HIS A 21 -1.93 -18.04 -21.39
CA HIS A 21 -3.25 -18.28 -20.79
C HIS A 21 -4.08 -17.00 -20.61
N TYR A 22 -3.72 -15.90 -21.29
CA TYR A 22 -4.45 -14.64 -21.17
C TYR A 22 -5.91 -14.77 -21.62
N VAL A 23 -6.80 -14.20 -20.81
CA VAL A 23 -8.21 -14.04 -21.12
C VAL A 23 -8.59 -12.58 -20.88
N ALA A 24 -9.19 -11.94 -21.88
CA ALA A 24 -9.63 -10.55 -21.77
C ALA A 24 -10.68 -10.36 -20.68
N ASN A 25 -10.64 -9.18 -20.04
CA ASN A 25 -11.68 -8.77 -19.10
C ASN A 25 -13.05 -8.81 -19.77
N THR A 26 -14.03 -9.40 -19.09
CA THR A 26 -15.44 -9.33 -19.47
C THR A 26 -16.08 -8.03 -19.01
N ASN A 27 -15.51 -7.42 -17.97
CA ASN A 27 -15.95 -6.16 -17.41
C ASN A 27 -15.36 -4.99 -18.20
N THR A 28 -16.20 -3.97 -18.41
CA THR A 28 -15.71 -2.67 -18.89
C THR A 28 -14.99 -1.92 -17.76
N VAL A 29 -14.17 -0.93 -18.11
CA VAL A 29 -13.51 -0.02 -17.14
C VAL A 29 -14.52 0.55 -16.14
N PHE A 30 -15.75 0.86 -16.57
CA PHE A 30 -16.82 1.33 -15.68
C PHE A 30 -17.19 0.30 -14.62
N HIS A 31 -17.34 -0.97 -14.98
CA HIS A 31 -17.59 -2.04 -14.00
C HIS A 31 -16.43 -2.20 -13.02
N THR A 32 -15.18 -2.11 -13.52
CA THR A 32 -13.99 -2.11 -12.67
C THR A 32 -14.00 -0.96 -11.66
N LEU A 33 -14.34 0.26 -12.09
CA LEU A 33 -14.50 1.41 -11.21
C LEU A 33 -15.61 1.23 -10.18
N VAL A 34 -16.71 0.59 -10.55
CA VAL A 34 -17.78 0.24 -9.60
C VAL A 34 -17.26 -0.73 -8.54
N TYR A 35 -16.50 -1.77 -8.89
CA TYR A 35 -15.93 -2.69 -7.91
C TYR A 35 -14.92 -2.01 -6.97
N VAL A 36 -14.03 -1.18 -7.51
CA VAL A 36 -13.09 -0.39 -6.69
C VAL A 36 -13.84 0.55 -5.75
N SER A 37 -14.90 1.20 -6.24
CA SER A 37 -15.73 2.10 -5.42
C SER A 37 -16.45 1.36 -4.31
N ILE A 38 -17.05 0.20 -4.60
CA ILE A 38 -17.70 -0.65 -3.59
C ILE A 38 -16.67 -1.09 -2.53
N GLY A 39 -15.49 -1.54 -2.96
CA GLY A 39 -14.41 -1.90 -2.04
C GLY A 39 -14.00 -0.74 -1.14
N PHE A 40 -13.77 0.44 -1.71
CA PHE A 40 -13.41 1.65 -0.97
C PHE A 40 -14.48 2.02 0.07
N PHE A 41 -15.75 2.07 -0.31
CA PHE A 41 -16.84 2.40 0.61
C PHE A 41 -17.08 1.32 1.67
N ALA A 42 -16.86 0.04 1.34
CA ALA A 42 -16.91 -1.04 2.32
C ALA A 42 -15.79 -0.90 3.37
N VAL A 43 -14.58 -0.56 2.95
CA VAL A 43 -13.44 -0.30 3.85
C VAL A 43 -13.68 0.96 4.69
N LEU A 44 -14.26 2.02 4.10
CA LEU A 44 -14.66 3.22 4.85
C LEU A 44 -15.73 2.89 5.90
N ALA A 45 -16.74 2.12 5.53
CA ALA A 45 -17.76 1.66 6.47
C ALA A 45 -17.14 0.81 7.59
N LEU A 46 -16.22 -0.10 7.26
CA LEU A 46 -15.47 -0.89 8.23
C LEU A 46 -14.66 0.01 9.18
N ALA A 47 -13.95 1.03 8.68
CA ALA A 47 -13.22 1.97 9.51
C ALA A 47 -14.14 2.77 10.43
N CYS A 48 -15.31 3.20 9.94
CA CYS A 48 -16.33 3.86 10.77
C CYS A 48 -16.88 2.93 11.87
N LEU A 49 -17.13 1.65 11.55
CA LEU A 49 -17.63 0.65 12.49
C LEU A 49 -16.59 0.31 13.56
N LEU A 50 -15.33 0.10 13.17
CA LEU A 50 -14.24 -0.22 14.08
C LEU A 50 -13.81 1.00 14.90
N GLY A 51 -13.85 2.19 14.30
CA GLY A 51 -13.52 3.47 14.93
C GLY A 51 -14.66 4.08 15.75
N TYR A 52 -15.84 3.44 15.79
CA TYR A 52 -16.97 3.93 16.58
C TYR A 52 -16.58 3.99 18.08
N PRO A 53 -16.91 5.08 18.80
CA PRO A 53 -16.51 5.24 20.18
C PRO A 53 -17.09 4.13 21.06
N ARG A 54 -16.24 3.20 21.48
CA ARG A 54 -16.54 2.29 22.61
C ARG A 54 -16.07 2.96 23.90
N ARG A 55 -16.42 2.38 25.05
CA ARG A 55 -16.13 2.89 26.41
C ARG A 55 -14.64 3.25 26.66
N HIS A 56 -13.72 2.81 25.78
CA HIS A 56 -12.27 3.06 25.81
C HIS A 56 -11.67 3.59 24.49
N SER A 57 -12.48 4.05 23.53
CA SER A 57 -11.99 4.62 22.27
C SER A 57 -11.42 6.02 22.47
N THR A 58 -10.23 6.27 21.94
CA THR A 58 -9.57 7.58 22.03
C THR A 58 -9.59 8.41 20.74
N LEU A 59 -10.17 7.90 19.65
CA LEU A 59 -10.26 8.59 18.35
C LEU A 59 -11.13 9.85 18.43
N GLY A 60 -10.54 10.96 18.88
CA GLY A 60 -11.24 12.23 19.06
C GLY A 60 -11.17 13.09 17.79
N PRO A 61 -9.99 13.65 17.46
CA PRO A 61 -9.81 14.59 16.36
C PRO A 61 -10.07 13.98 14.98
N LEU A 62 -10.50 14.81 14.02
CA LEU A 62 -10.70 14.39 12.63
C LEU A 62 -9.41 13.80 12.03
N GLY A 63 -8.25 14.37 12.35
CA GLY A 63 -6.95 13.86 11.87
C GLY A 63 -6.67 12.42 12.31
N GLU A 64 -7.00 12.05 13.55
CA GLU A 64 -6.84 10.67 14.02
C GLU A 64 -7.83 9.72 13.34
N LYS A 65 -9.06 10.16 13.06
CA LYS A 65 -10.05 9.36 12.31
C LYS A 65 -9.63 9.12 10.87
N VAL A 66 -9.08 10.15 10.20
CA VAL A 66 -8.54 10.03 8.83
C VAL A 66 -7.31 9.12 8.82
N THR A 67 -6.41 9.26 9.81
CA THR A 67 -5.23 8.40 9.94
C THR A 67 -5.62 6.94 10.24
N PHE A 68 -6.64 6.75 11.09
CA PHE A 68 -7.19 5.42 11.36
C PHE A 68 -7.79 4.79 10.10
N PHE A 69 -8.60 5.54 9.35
CA PHE A 69 -9.11 5.09 8.05
C PHE A 69 -7.98 4.75 7.09
N TRP A 70 -6.94 5.57 6.99
CA TRP A 70 -5.76 5.30 6.17
C TRP A 70 -5.10 3.96 6.51
N PHE A 71 -4.91 3.65 7.80
CA PHE A 71 -4.33 2.36 8.21
C PHE A 71 -5.26 1.18 7.92
N ILE A 72 -6.58 1.32 8.08
CA ILE A 72 -7.55 0.28 7.71
C ILE A 72 -7.58 0.08 6.18
N LEU A 73 -7.44 1.16 5.41
CA LEU A 73 -7.32 1.11 3.95
C LEU A 73 -6.05 0.38 3.51
N CYS A 74 -4.89 0.75 4.08
CA CYS A 74 -3.63 0.06 3.83
C CYS A 74 -3.72 -1.42 4.20
N ALA A 75 -4.23 -1.76 5.38
CA ALA A 75 -4.41 -3.16 5.79
C ALA A 75 -5.30 -3.94 4.81
N SER A 76 -6.38 -3.31 4.32
CA SER A 76 -7.32 -3.95 3.39
C SER A 76 -6.72 -4.16 2.01
N LEU A 77 -5.95 -3.19 1.51
CA LEU A 77 -5.25 -3.29 0.23
C LEU A 77 -4.12 -4.33 0.32
N HIS A 78 -3.26 -4.25 1.34
CA HIS A 78 -2.11 -5.14 1.48
C HIS A 78 -2.53 -6.59 1.73
N LEU A 79 -3.42 -6.83 2.70
CA LEU A 79 -3.83 -8.21 3.04
C LEU A 79 -4.86 -8.77 2.06
N GLY A 80 -5.68 -7.93 1.45
CA GLY A 80 -6.77 -8.33 0.58
C GLY A 80 -6.41 -8.28 -0.90
N PHE A 81 -6.09 -7.08 -1.40
CA PHE A 81 -5.87 -6.86 -2.83
C PHE A 81 -4.49 -7.38 -3.29
N GLU A 82 -3.42 -7.00 -2.61
CA GLU A 82 -2.05 -7.49 -2.88
C GLU A 82 -1.89 -8.94 -2.43
N GLY A 83 -2.51 -9.33 -1.30
CA GLY A 83 -2.61 -10.74 -0.91
C GLY A 83 -3.29 -11.63 -1.97
N TYR A 84 -4.29 -11.10 -2.69
CA TYR A 84 -4.87 -11.80 -3.83
C TYR A 84 -3.84 -12.00 -4.94
N TYR A 85 -3.12 -10.93 -5.31
CA TYR A 85 -2.04 -11.01 -6.29
C TYR A 85 -0.99 -12.05 -5.88
N ASP A 86 -0.54 -12.02 -4.63
CA ASP A 86 0.49 -12.95 -4.12
C ASP A 86 0.12 -14.42 -4.24
N ILE A 87 -1.17 -14.75 -4.16
CA ILE A 87 -1.69 -16.11 -4.30
C ILE A 87 -1.90 -16.48 -5.77
N TYR A 88 -2.40 -15.55 -6.58
CA TYR A 88 -2.91 -15.84 -7.93
C TYR A 88 -2.04 -15.28 -9.07
N HIS A 89 -0.89 -14.67 -8.81
CA HIS A 89 -0.06 -13.98 -9.82
C HIS A 89 0.26 -14.84 -11.06
N VAL A 90 0.41 -16.15 -10.91
CA VAL A 90 0.69 -17.08 -12.02
C VAL A 90 -0.53 -17.29 -12.93
N THR A 91 -1.74 -17.27 -12.37
CA THR A 91 -3.00 -17.54 -13.09
C THR A 91 -3.79 -16.27 -13.44
N LEU A 92 -3.32 -15.13 -12.96
CA LEU A 92 -4.03 -13.84 -12.96
C LEU A 92 -4.46 -13.39 -14.37
N ALA A 93 -3.60 -13.61 -15.37
CA ALA A 93 -3.88 -13.19 -16.74
C ALA A 93 -5.10 -13.90 -17.36
N GLY A 94 -5.42 -15.12 -16.90
CA GLY A 94 -6.54 -15.92 -17.38
C GLY A 94 -7.82 -15.82 -16.52
N ASP A 95 -7.76 -15.10 -15.40
CA ASP A 95 -8.83 -15.06 -14.42
C ASP A 95 -9.82 -13.91 -14.68
N ASN A 96 -11.11 -14.20 -14.55
CA ASN A 96 -12.20 -13.22 -14.70
C ASN A 96 -12.99 -13.01 -13.40
N SER A 97 -12.43 -13.35 -12.24
CA SER A 97 -12.95 -12.88 -10.96
C SER A 97 -12.95 -11.34 -10.91
N PRO A 98 -13.84 -10.70 -10.14
CA PRO A 98 -13.87 -9.24 -10.05
C PRO A 98 -12.53 -8.62 -9.63
N VAL A 99 -11.80 -9.25 -8.70
CA VAL A 99 -10.50 -8.77 -8.22
C VAL A 99 -9.42 -8.94 -9.29
N ALA A 100 -9.39 -10.09 -9.98
CA ALA A 100 -8.46 -10.32 -11.08
C ALA A 100 -8.66 -9.33 -12.23
N GLN A 101 -9.91 -8.96 -12.53
CA GLN A 101 -10.20 -7.98 -13.57
C GLN A 101 -9.76 -6.56 -13.19
N VAL A 102 -9.83 -6.18 -11.90
CA VAL A 102 -9.22 -4.93 -11.41
C VAL A 102 -7.70 -4.95 -11.56
N TRP A 103 -7.06 -6.06 -11.21
CA TRP A 103 -5.62 -6.23 -11.40
C TRP A 103 -5.20 -6.16 -12.88
N LYS A 104 -5.94 -6.83 -13.77
CA LYS A 104 -5.70 -6.78 -15.22
C LYS A 104 -5.91 -5.38 -15.80
N GLU A 105 -6.84 -4.60 -15.27
CA GLU A 105 -7.02 -3.19 -15.64
C GLU A 105 -5.83 -2.36 -15.15
N TYR A 106 -5.40 -2.54 -13.89
CA TYR A 106 -4.24 -1.85 -13.33
C TYR A 106 -2.93 -2.19 -14.06
N ALA A 107 -2.78 -3.44 -14.51
CA ALA A 107 -1.62 -3.92 -15.27
C ALA A 107 -1.47 -3.27 -16.65
N LEU A 108 -2.45 -2.51 -17.14
CA LEU A 108 -2.26 -1.65 -18.32
C LEU A 108 -1.28 -0.50 -18.03
N SER A 109 -1.14 -0.12 -16.76
CA SER A 109 -0.11 0.84 -16.33
C SER A 109 1.26 0.20 -16.11
N ASP A 110 1.29 -1.10 -15.79
CA ASP A 110 2.51 -1.87 -15.58
C ASP A 110 2.24 -3.38 -15.73
N SER A 111 2.65 -3.95 -16.85
CA SER A 111 2.42 -5.36 -17.18
C SER A 111 3.24 -6.34 -16.32
N ARG A 112 4.20 -5.85 -15.52
CA ARG A 112 4.98 -6.67 -14.58
C ARG A 112 4.10 -7.45 -13.58
N TYR A 113 2.90 -6.93 -13.31
CA TYR A 113 1.87 -7.62 -12.52
C TYR A 113 1.27 -8.86 -13.21
N LEU A 114 1.44 -9.05 -14.51
CA LEU A 114 0.94 -10.24 -15.23
C LEU A 114 2.04 -11.24 -15.61
N THR A 115 3.30 -10.83 -15.48
CA THR A 115 4.47 -11.64 -15.84
C THR A 115 5.20 -12.21 -14.62
N SER A 116 4.70 -11.94 -13.41
CA SER A 116 5.36 -12.32 -12.16
C SER A 116 6.79 -11.77 -12.07
N ASP A 117 6.97 -10.51 -12.45
CA ASP A 117 8.26 -9.84 -12.37
C ASP A 117 8.88 -9.98 -10.96
N SER A 118 10.18 -10.25 -10.92
CA SER A 118 10.87 -10.56 -9.67
C SER A 118 10.82 -9.42 -8.66
N PHE A 119 10.94 -8.16 -9.11
CA PHE A 119 10.91 -7.01 -8.22
C PHE A 119 9.51 -6.78 -7.69
N VAL A 120 8.51 -6.67 -8.59
CA VAL A 120 7.11 -6.47 -8.20
C VAL A 120 6.66 -7.60 -7.28
N ARG A 121 6.89 -8.86 -7.66
CA ARG A 121 6.50 -10.01 -6.86
C ARG A 121 7.09 -9.97 -5.46
N VAL A 122 8.37 -9.64 -5.29
CA VAL A 122 9.02 -9.61 -3.97
C VAL A 122 8.51 -8.44 -3.13
N VAL A 123 8.34 -7.25 -3.73
CA VAL A 123 7.81 -6.08 -3.01
C VAL A 123 6.40 -6.35 -2.51
N GLU A 124 5.51 -6.86 -3.36
CA GLU A 124 4.13 -7.19 -2.96
C GLU A 124 4.10 -8.27 -1.86
N ALA A 125 4.96 -9.30 -1.93
CA ALA A 125 5.06 -10.30 -0.87
C ALA A 125 5.42 -9.68 0.48
N ILE A 126 6.39 -8.77 0.50
CA ILE A 126 6.79 -8.06 1.73
C ILE A 126 5.64 -7.18 2.20
N THR A 127 4.94 -6.52 1.28
CA THR A 127 3.80 -5.67 1.62
C THR A 127 2.67 -6.47 2.26
N THR A 128 2.31 -7.61 1.70
CA THR A 128 1.31 -8.52 2.29
C THR A 128 1.77 -9.10 3.63
N LEU A 129 3.01 -9.58 3.73
CA LEU A 129 3.48 -10.35 4.91
C LEU A 129 3.93 -9.47 6.07
N ALA A 130 4.39 -8.23 5.81
CA ALA A 130 4.92 -7.34 6.83
C ALA A 130 4.11 -6.04 6.95
N TRP A 131 3.86 -5.34 5.85
CA TRP A 131 3.22 -4.01 5.89
C TRP A 131 1.71 -4.09 6.13
N GLY A 132 1.04 -5.13 5.66
CA GLY A 132 -0.36 -5.43 5.96
C GLY A 132 -0.60 -5.64 7.46
N PRO A 133 0.08 -6.59 8.13
CA PRO A 133 -0.04 -6.78 9.58
C PRO A 133 0.38 -5.55 10.38
N LEU A 134 1.43 -4.84 9.95
CA LEU A 134 1.86 -3.60 10.59
C LEU A 134 0.80 -2.49 10.45
N SER A 135 0.09 -2.42 9.33
CA SER A 135 -1.04 -1.49 9.14
C SER A 135 -2.19 -1.78 10.10
N VAL A 136 -2.52 -3.06 10.31
CA VAL A 136 -3.50 -3.48 11.34
C VAL A 136 -3.03 -3.04 12.73
N TYR A 137 -1.75 -3.25 13.05
CA TYR A 137 -1.19 -2.83 14.32
C TYR A 137 -1.20 -1.30 14.50
N CYS A 138 -0.91 -0.52 13.46
CA CYS A 138 -1.02 0.94 13.46
C CYS A 138 -2.45 1.39 13.77
N ALA A 139 -3.46 0.81 13.11
CA ALA A 139 -4.86 1.11 13.41
C ALA A 139 -5.23 0.75 14.86
N TRP A 140 -4.84 -0.45 15.32
CA TRP A 140 -5.13 -0.91 16.68
C TRP A 140 -4.45 -0.05 17.76
N SER A 141 -3.16 0.24 17.61
CA SER A 141 -2.39 1.04 18.56
C SER A 141 -2.85 2.50 18.57
N LEU A 142 -3.27 3.06 17.43
CA LEU A 142 -3.90 4.37 17.35
C LEU A 142 -5.24 4.40 18.10
N TYR A 143 -6.10 3.39 17.91
CA TYR A 143 -7.40 3.30 18.61
C TYR A 143 -7.29 3.21 20.13
N HIS A 144 -6.24 2.54 20.62
CA HIS A 144 -5.97 2.34 22.05
C HIS A 144 -5.00 3.38 22.65
N ASN A 145 -4.63 4.41 21.88
CA ASN A 145 -3.68 5.47 22.27
C ASN A 145 -2.36 4.95 22.84
N LEU A 146 -1.79 3.92 22.21
CA LEU A 146 -0.53 3.34 22.65
C LEU A 146 0.66 4.16 22.12
N PRO A 147 1.69 4.46 22.93
CA PRO A 147 2.87 5.19 22.46
C PRO A 147 3.60 4.48 21.32
N SER A 148 3.55 3.14 21.29
CA SER A 148 4.13 2.32 20.23
C SER A 148 3.55 2.60 18.84
N ARG A 149 2.39 3.28 18.74
CA ARG A 149 1.80 3.71 17.46
C ARG A 149 2.80 4.50 16.63
N HIS A 150 3.60 5.37 17.26
CA HIS A 150 4.52 6.25 16.53
C HIS A 150 5.75 5.49 16.01
N ILE A 151 6.16 4.41 16.65
CA ILE A 151 7.22 3.53 16.15
C ILE A 151 6.71 2.76 14.93
N ALA A 152 5.52 2.13 15.05
CA ALA A 152 4.92 1.38 13.96
C ALA A 152 4.56 2.26 12.76
N GLN A 153 3.98 3.44 12.99
CA GLN A 153 3.66 4.43 11.97
C GLN A 153 4.94 4.91 11.25
N LEU A 154 6.02 5.19 11.99
CA LEU A 154 7.30 5.57 11.38
C LEU A 154 7.84 4.47 10.47
N MET A 155 7.86 3.22 10.94
CA MET A 155 8.33 2.07 10.14
C MET A 155 7.47 1.85 8.90
N LEU A 156 6.15 1.83 9.05
CA LEU A 156 5.20 1.64 7.95
C LEU A 156 5.32 2.76 6.92
N SER A 157 5.37 4.02 7.38
CA SER A 157 5.50 5.15 6.47
C SER A 157 6.81 5.13 5.68
N LEU A 158 7.92 4.81 6.33
CA LEU A 158 9.21 4.69 5.65
C LEU A 158 9.18 3.55 4.61
N ALA A 159 8.57 2.42 4.96
CA ALA A 159 8.42 1.28 4.05
C ALA A 159 7.60 1.64 2.80
N HIS A 160 6.48 2.35 2.95
CA HIS A 160 5.66 2.80 1.83
C HIS A 160 6.42 3.77 0.92
N ILE A 161 7.12 4.76 1.49
CA ILE A 161 7.91 5.72 0.72
C ILE A 161 9.03 5.00 -0.03
N TYR A 162 9.75 4.11 0.65
CA TYR A 162 10.85 3.37 0.07
C TYR A 162 10.38 2.43 -1.04
N GLY A 163 9.34 1.63 -0.80
CA GLY A 163 8.78 0.68 -1.77
C GLY A 163 8.25 1.40 -3.01
N CYS A 164 7.44 2.45 -2.83
CA CYS A 164 6.89 3.22 -3.96
C CYS A 164 8.00 3.96 -4.73
N THR A 165 9.02 4.48 -4.04
CA THR A 165 10.19 5.09 -4.70
C THR A 165 10.95 4.06 -5.55
N LEU A 166 11.17 2.85 -5.05
CA LEU A 166 11.81 1.79 -5.82
C LEU A 166 10.95 1.35 -7.01
N TYR A 167 9.63 1.26 -6.83
CA TYR A 167 8.70 0.93 -7.90
C TYR A 167 8.76 1.93 -9.05
N TYR A 168 8.74 3.22 -8.74
CA TYR A 168 8.95 4.27 -9.74
C TYR A 168 10.34 4.25 -10.35
N ALA A 169 11.37 4.18 -9.51
CA ALA A 169 12.76 4.25 -9.97
C ALA A 169 13.10 3.10 -10.92
N THR A 170 12.66 1.88 -10.63
CA THR A 170 12.90 0.72 -11.50
C THR A 170 12.23 0.87 -12.85
N SER A 171 10.93 1.23 -12.87
CA SER A 171 10.20 1.45 -14.13
C SER A 171 10.84 2.56 -14.97
N ILE A 172 11.11 3.73 -14.36
CA ILE A 172 11.68 4.89 -15.05
C ILE A 172 13.09 4.58 -15.56
N PHE A 173 13.90 3.88 -14.77
CA PHE A 173 15.26 3.49 -15.16
C PHE A 173 15.27 2.58 -16.39
N GLU A 174 14.28 1.70 -16.52
CA GLU A 174 14.09 0.84 -17.69
C GLU A 174 13.48 1.57 -18.90
N GLY A 175 13.10 2.86 -18.75
CA GLY A 175 12.41 3.63 -19.78
C GLY A 175 10.90 3.37 -19.83
N SER A 176 10.32 2.86 -18.75
CA SER A 176 8.90 2.53 -18.59
C SER A 176 8.32 1.64 -19.70
N PRO A 177 8.97 0.51 -20.08
CA PRO A 177 8.57 -0.28 -21.25
C PRO A 177 7.30 -1.11 -21.01
N HIS A 178 6.90 -1.28 -19.75
CA HIS A 178 5.82 -2.17 -19.32
C HIS A 178 4.44 -1.51 -19.26
N GLY A 179 4.38 -0.19 -19.44
CA GLY A 179 3.14 0.58 -19.42
C GLY A 179 2.57 0.81 -20.81
N ASP A 180 1.25 0.83 -20.92
CA ASP A 180 0.58 1.26 -22.14
C ASP A 180 0.94 2.73 -22.46
N PRO A 181 1.26 3.05 -23.73
CA PRO A 181 1.75 4.37 -24.13
C PRO A 181 0.69 5.48 -24.06
N HIS A 182 -0.59 5.16 -23.85
CA HIS A 182 -1.62 6.17 -23.66
C HIS A 182 -1.35 6.95 -22.35
N PRO A 183 -1.36 8.30 -22.39
CA PRO A 183 -0.94 9.12 -21.25
C PRO A 183 -1.67 8.84 -19.94
N TYR A 184 -2.94 8.41 -19.98
CA TYR A 184 -3.70 8.18 -18.75
C TYR A 184 -3.22 6.95 -17.98
N TYR A 185 -2.75 5.88 -18.64
CA TYR A 185 -2.18 4.74 -17.91
C TYR A 185 -0.87 5.12 -17.21
N TYR A 186 -0.06 5.97 -17.83
CA TYR A 186 1.16 6.43 -17.20
C TYR A 186 0.90 7.49 -16.10
N TYR A 187 0.19 8.57 -16.40
CA TYR A 187 0.04 9.67 -15.44
C TYR A 187 -1.04 9.42 -14.37
N LEU A 188 -2.16 8.83 -14.73
CA LEU A 188 -3.25 8.58 -13.77
C LEU A 188 -3.03 7.29 -12.99
N TYR A 189 -2.78 6.17 -13.69
CA TYR A 189 -2.70 4.87 -13.02
C TYR A 189 -1.34 4.69 -12.35
N PHE A 190 -0.26 4.83 -13.11
CA PHE A 190 1.08 4.62 -12.58
C PHE A 190 1.47 5.75 -11.60
N TRP A 191 1.39 7.03 -11.98
CA TRP A 191 1.83 8.13 -11.10
C TRP A 191 0.81 8.57 -10.05
N PHE A 192 -0.43 8.88 -10.43
CA PHE A 192 -1.35 9.49 -9.48
C PHE A 192 -1.83 8.52 -8.40
N PHE A 193 -2.28 7.30 -8.76
CA PHE A 193 -2.75 6.36 -7.75
C PHE A 193 -1.66 5.90 -6.79
N ASN A 194 -0.42 5.69 -7.24
CA ASN A 194 0.68 5.32 -6.36
C ASN A 194 1.20 6.50 -5.51
N SER A 195 0.96 7.76 -5.90
CA SER A 195 1.43 8.94 -5.15
C SER A 195 0.88 9.04 -3.72
N PHE A 196 -0.27 8.42 -3.42
CA PHE A 196 -0.82 8.39 -2.06
C PHE A 196 0.12 7.68 -1.07
N TRP A 197 0.84 6.65 -1.52
CA TRP A 197 1.86 5.93 -0.73
C TRP A 197 3.20 6.68 -0.60
N LEU A 198 3.31 7.87 -1.20
CA LEU A 198 4.40 8.81 -0.93
C LEU A 198 3.92 9.93 0.00
N LEU A 199 2.83 10.59 -0.37
CA LEU A 199 2.41 11.85 0.25
C LEU A 199 1.85 11.66 1.66
N ILE A 200 0.94 10.70 1.86
CA ILE A 200 0.32 10.45 3.17
C ILE A 200 1.34 9.85 4.15
N PRO A 201 2.13 8.82 3.76
CA PRO A 201 3.24 8.33 4.56
C PRO A 201 4.26 9.40 4.94
N ALA A 202 4.63 10.31 4.05
CA ALA A 202 5.58 11.39 4.38
C ALA A 202 5.07 12.31 5.49
N TYR A 203 3.78 12.67 5.44
CA TYR A 203 3.15 13.42 6.52
C TYR A 203 3.16 12.63 7.85
N LEU A 204 2.75 11.36 7.82
CA LEU A 204 2.70 10.51 9.01
C LEU A 204 4.09 10.21 9.59
N LEU A 205 5.11 10.10 8.73
CA LEU A 205 6.50 9.92 9.13
C LEU A 205 6.97 11.14 9.92
N GLN A 206 6.74 12.34 9.37
CA GLN A 206 7.12 13.60 10.01
C GLN A 206 6.40 13.81 11.34
N ASP A 207 5.11 13.47 11.41
CA ASP A 207 4.33 13.49 12.65
C ASP A 207 4.97 12.60 13.74
N SER A 208 5.25 11.34 13.40
CA SER A 208 5.84 10.40 14.36
C SER A 208 7.25 10.80 14.78
N ILE A 209 8.09 11.30 13.86
CA ILE A 209 9.42 11.82 14.20
C ILE A 209 9.31 12.97 15.21
N ARG A 210 8.41 13.92 15.00
CA ARG A 210 8.23 15.06 15.93
C ARG A 210 7.86 14.58 17.33
N VAL A 211 6.89 13.67 17.44
CA VAL A 211 6.44 13.13 18.74
C VAL A 211 7.57 12.37 19.43
N LEU A 212 8.29 11.50 18.70
CA LEU A 212 9.37 10.70 19.26
C LEU A 212 10.54 11.58 19.74
N VAL A 213 10.96 12.57 18.95
CA VAL A 213 12.03 13.51 19.34
C VAL A 213 11.63 14.31 20.59
N GLN A 214 10.38 14.78 20.67
CA GLN A 214 9.88 15.49 21.85
C GLN A 214 9.88 14.59 23.09
N ALA A 215 9.42 13.34 22.95
CA ALA A 215 9.40 12.38 24.05
C ALA A 215 10.80 12.08 24.59
N VAL A 216 11.78 11.85 23.70
CA VAL A 216 13.19 11.66 24.08
C VAL A 216 13.73 12.89 24.80
N GLY A 217 13.50 14.09 24.26
CA GLY A 217 13.97 15.33 24.89
C GLY A 217 13.35 15.59 26.27
N VAL A 218 12.12 15.15 26.52
CA VAL A 218 11.51 15.20 27.87
C VAL A 218 12.19 14.20 28.80
N ALA A 219 12.39 12.95 28.37
CA ALA A 219 13.03 11.91 29.17
C ALA A 219 14.46 12.30 29.60
N GLU A 220 15.23 12.91 28.70
CA GLU A 220 16.58 13.41 29.00
C GLU A 220 16.58 14.53 30.06
N ARG A 221 15.64 15.49 29.98
CA ARG A 221 15.49 16.57 30.96
C ARG A 221 15.11 16.07 32.35
N VAL A 222 14.19 15.11 32.42
CA VAL A 222 13.79 14.47 33.68
C VAL A 222 14.99 13.75 34.31
N SER A 223 15.69 12.93 33.51
CA SER A 223 16.89 12.20 33.95
C SER A 223 18.00 13.13 34.46
N ALA A 224 18.20 14.29 33.81
CA ALA A 224 19.19 15.28 34.26
C ALA A 224 18.79 15.93 35.60
N THR A 225 17.49 16.18 35.79
CA THR A 225 16.95 16.76 37.03
C THR A 225 17.06 15.80 38.21
N GLU A 226 16.80 14.51 38.00
CA GLU A 226 16.97 13.46 39.01
C GLU A 226 18.43 13.33 39.44
N LYS A 227 19.36 13.23 38.48
CA LYS A 227 20.81 13.21 38.76
C LYS A 227 21.29 14.43 39.55
N TYR A 228 20.71 15.61 39.29
CA TYR A 228 21.05 16.83 40.05
C TYR A 228 20.54 16.77 41.49
N LYS A 229 19.36 16.19 41.74
CA LYS A 229 18.81 16.01 43.09
C LYS A 229 19.63 15.01 43.90
N ASP A 230 20.02 13.89 43.31
CA ASP A 230 20.83 12.87 43.99
C ASP A 230 22.20 13.43 44.42
N LYS A 231 22.83 14.26 43.58
CA LYS A 231 24.09 14.95 43.91
C LYS A 231 23.96 15.99 45.03
N LYS A 232 22.77 16.51 45.29
CA LYS A 232 22.53 17.47 46.39
C LYS A 232 22.22 16.78 47.73
N LEU A 233 21.87 15.49 47.70
CA LEU A 233 21.53 14.68 48.87
C LEU A 233 22.73 13.89 49.41
N GLN A 234 23.86 13.87 48.69
CA GLN A 234 25.17 13.34 49.11
C GLN A 234 26.06 14.47 49.63
#